data_AF-A0A9E5NBT3-F1
#
_entry.id   AF-A0A9E5NBT3-F1
#
_cell.length_a   1.000
_cell.length_b   1.000
_cell.length_c   1.000
_cell.angle_alpha   90.00
_cell.angle_beta   90.00
_cell.angle_gamma   90.00
#
_symmetry.space_group_name_H-M   'P 1'
#
loop_
_entity.id
_entity.type
_entity.pdbx_description
1 polymer ?
#
loop_
_entity_poly.entity_id
_entity_poly.type
_entity_poly.pdbx_seq_one_letter_code
_entity_poly.pdbx_strand_id
1 'polypeptide(L)'
;GLARLEAAVEAARQPPDPEPVLPLPEIAQSVSGSRYVLEENSWGWQAISLEFQEGEAEAILSLFLEDNSIDVPVGLDNVYRITDIEAPGYWWNVALVEGPVGLRGSWLDEDTFYIDMLVFHHRHHSSTLSMNFEGDEVTMTIRKRYYQSTTDHVLGILQE
;
A
#
# COMPACT_ATOMS: atom_id res chain seq x y z
N GLY A 1 -26.16 29.52 -11.19
CA GLY A 1 -25.23 30.19 -10.27
C GLY A 1 -24.91 29.28 -9.11
N LEU A 2 -25.86 29.07 -8.19
CA LEU A 2 -25.68 28.24 -6.99
C LEU A 2 -25.93 26.75 -7.20
N ALA A 3 -27.04 26.35 -7.83
CA ALA A 3 -27.38 24.94 -8.05
C ALA A 3 -26.32 24.15 -8.85
N ARG A 4 -25.64 24.79 -9.81
CA ARG A 4 -24.54 24.17 -10.57
C ARG A 4 -23.29 23.97 -9.70
N LEU A 5 -23.04 24.89 -8.76
CA LEU A 5 -21.94 24.77 -7.81
C LEU A 5 -22.22 23.67 -6.79
N GLU A 6 -23.44 23.63 -6.24
CA GLU A 6 -23.87 22.58 -5.30
C GLU A 6 -23.79 21.20 -5.95
N ALA A 7 -24.29 21.05 -7.18
CA ALA A 7 -24.16 19.79 -7.92
C ALA A 7 -22.69 19.40 -8.18
N ALA A 8 -21.82 20.37 -8.48
CA ALA A 8 -20.39 20.10 -8.67
C ALA A 8 -19.70 19.70 -7.36
N VAL A 9 -20.10 20.29 -6.22
CA VAL A 9 -19.60 19.91 -4.90
C VAL A 9 -20.04 18.51 -4.53
N GLU A 10 -21.31 18.17 -4.74
CA GLU A 10 -21.82 16.82 -4.47
C GLU A 10 -21.21 15.76 -5.39
N ALA A 11 -20.99 16.08 -6.67
CA ALA A 11 -20.27 15.20 -7.59
C ALA A 11 -18.81 14.99 -7.17
N ALA A 12 -18.12 16.05 -6.71
CA ALA A 12 -16.73 15.97 -6.25
C ALA A 12 -16.56 15.21 -4.92
N ARG A 13 -17.65 14.97 -4.18
CA ARG A 13 -17.64 14.16 -2.95
C ARG A 13 -17.72 12.66 -3.21
N GLN A 14 -18.20 12.25 -4.38
CA GLN A 14 -18.25 10.84 -4.72
C GLN A 14 -16.85 10.32 -5.04
N PRO A 15 -16.49 9.12 -4.58
CA PRO A 15 -15.28 8.47 -5.05
C PRO A 15 -15.36 8.27 -6.57
N PRO A 16 -14.21 8.21 -7.27
CA PRO A 16 -14.23 7.83 -8.68
C PRO A 16 -14.89 6.46 -8.86
N ASP A 17 -15.56 6.26 -10.00
CA ASP A 17 -16.16 4.97 -10.32
C ASP A 17 -15.06 3.88 -10.37
N PRO A 18 -15.28 2.71 -9.74
CA PRO A 18 -14.36 1.58 -9.82
C PRO A 18 -14.09 1.14 -11.25
N GLU A 19 -12.83 0.87 -11.57
CA GLU A 19 -12.43 0.22 -12.82
C GLU A 19 -12.48 -1.31 -12.67
N PRO A 20 -12.68 -2.06 -13.76
CA PRO A 20 -12.59 -3.51 -13.71
C PRO A 20 -11.21 -3.97 -13.21
N VAL A 21 -11.19 -4.88 -12.23
CA VAL A 21 -9.95 -5.49 -11.74
C VAL A 21 -9.33 -6.32 -12.86
N LEU A 22 -8.05 -6.06 -13.14
CA LEU A 22 -7.30 -6.85 -14.11
C LEU A 22 -7.08 -8.28 -13.57
N PRO A 23 -7.07 -9.30 -14.44
CA PRO A 23 -6.70 -10.65 -14.02
C PRO A 23 -5.35 -10.66 -13.30
N LEU A 24 -5.29 -11.39 -12.18
CA LEU A 24 -4.06 -11.53 -11.42
C LEU A 24 -3.03 -12.37 -12.19
N PRO A 25 -1.73 -11.98 -12.22
CA PRO A 25 -0.69 -12.83 -12.80
C PRO A 25 -0.53 -14.11 -11.97
N GLU A 26 0.03 -15.17 -12.57
CA GLU A 26 0.21 -16.47 -11.91
C GLU A 26 1.00 -16.34 -10.60
N ILE A 27 2.01 -15.46 -10.55
CA ILE A 27 2.81 -15.25 -9.34
C ILE A 27 1.98 -14.70 -8.18
N ALA A 28 0.89 -13.96 -8.45
CA ALA A 28 0.08 -13.33 -7.41
C ALA A 28 -0.52 -14.38 -6.47
N GLN A 29 -0.90 -15.55 -7.01
CA GLN A 29 -1.39 -16.66 -6.19
C GLN A 29 -0.27 -17.30 -5.38
N SER A 30 0.94 -17.42 -5.96
CA SER A 30 2.11 -18.02 -5.31
C SER A 30 2.64 -17.16 -4.14
N VAL A 31 2.55 -15.83 -4.26
CA VAL A 31 3.00 -14.90 -3.20
C VAL A 31 1.88 -14.50 -2.24
N SER A 32 0.63 -14.88 -2.53
CA SER A 32 -0.53 -14.54 -1.70
C SER A 32 -0.42 -15.21 -0.32
N GLY A 33 -0.49 -14.43 0.75
CA GLY A 33 -0.36 -14.88 2.14
C GLY A 33 1.07 -15.23 2.58
N SER A 34 2.03 -15.20 1.66
CA SER A 34 3.44 -15.43 1.96
C SER A 34 4.02 -14.30 2.81
N ARG A 35 4.81 -14.66 3.83
CA ARG A 35 5.43 -13.69 4.74
C ARG A 35 6.89 -13.51 4.39
N TYR A 36 7.28 -12.31 3.99
CA TYR A 36 8.66 -11.96 3.68
C TYR A 36 9.29 -11.20 4.83
N VAL A 37 10.33 -11.76 5.46
CA VAL A 37 11.12 -11.11 6.51
C VAL A 37 12.07 -10.12 5.86
N LEU A 38 11.99 -8.86 6.28
CA LEU A 38 12.77 -7.77 5.72
C LEU A 38 14.09 -7.58 6.47
N GLU A 39 15.11 -7.14 5.75
CA GLU A 39 16.32 -6.59 6.37
C GLU A 39 15.99 -5.34 7.20
N GLU A 40 16.86 -4.99 8.16
CA GLU A 40 16.70 -3.78 8.97
C GLU A 40 16.59 -2.55 8.06
N ASN A 41 15.52 -1.78 8.23
CA ASN A 41 15.18 -0.68 7.35
C ASN A 41 14.70 0.54 8.14
N SER A 42 14.80 1.71 7.51
CA SER A 42 14.41 3.00 8.10
C SER A 42 12.91 3.16 8.37
N TRP A 43 12.11 2.17 7.98
CA TRP A 43 10.66 2.10 8.14
C TRP A 43 10.25 1.30 9.39
N GLY A 44 11.17 0.52 9.95
CA GLY A 44 10.89 -0.35 11.11
C GLY A 44 10.02 -1.56 10.77
N TRP A 45 9.85 -1.87 9.48
CA TRP A 45 9.14 -3.06 9.04
C TRP A 45 10.01 -4.30 9.24
N GLN A 46 9.49 -5.29 9.95
CA GLN A 46 10.17 -6.57 10.15
C GLN A 46 9.78 -7.60 9.11
N ALA A 47 8.53 -7.56 8.65
CA ALA A 47 8.05 -8.42 7.59
C ALA A 47 6.86 -7.78 6.87
N ILE A 48 6.53 -8.31 5.70
CA ILE A 48 5.30 -7.99 4.98
C ILE A 48 4.60 -9.26 4.48
N SER A 49 3.31 -9.15 4.23
CA SER A 49 2.54 -10.13 3.45
C SER A 49 1.51 -9.43 2.59
N LEU A 50 1.20 -10.00 1.44
CA LEU A 50 0.12 -9.56 0.57
C LEU A 50 -0.86 -10.70 0.38
N GLU A 51 -2.14 -10.46 0.61
CA GLU A 51 -3.19 -11.42 0.33
C GLU A 51 -4.04 -10.92 -0.84
N PHE A 52 -4.07 -11.72 -1.90
CA PHE A 52 -4.90 -11.52 -3.08
C PHE A 52 -5.97 -12.61 -3.16
N GLN A 53 -7.19 -12.20 -3.53
CA GLN A 53 -8.27 -13.11 -3.86
C GLN A 53 -8.75 -12.85 -5.30
N GLU A 54 -8.89 -13.93 -6.08
CA GLU A 54 -9.27 -13.83 -7.49
C GLU A 54 -10.67 -13.21 -7.63
N GLY A 55 -10.78 -12.17 -8.46
CA GLY A 55 -12.04 -11.46 -8.71
C GLY A 55 -12.41 -10.41 -7.66
N GLU A 56 -11.65 -10.26 -6.58
CA GLU A 56 -11.88 -9.21 -5.59
C GLU A 56 -11.25 -7.88 -6.01
N ALA A 57 -11.89 -6.79 -5.60
CA ALA A 57 -11.40 -5.43 -5.83
C ALA A 57 -10.37 -4.96 -4.80
N GLU A 58 -10.04 -5.81 -3.83
CA GLU A 58 -9.18 -5.49 -2.70
C GLU A 58 -8.15 -6.60 -2.48
N ALA A 59 -6.93 -6.19 -2.17
CA ALA A 59 -5.91 -7.03 -1.55
C ALA A 59 -5.66 -6.55 -0.12
N ILE A 60 -5.11 -7.39 0.74
CA ILE A 60 -4.69 -7.00 2.10
C ILE A 60 -3.17 -6.95 2.15
N LEU A 61 -2.61 -5.79 2.50
CA LEU A 61 -1.20 -5.65 2.86
C LEU A 61 -1.07 -5.74 4.37
N SER A 62 -0.42 -6.79 4.86
CA SER A 62 -0.05 -6.92 6.27
C SER A 62 1.37 -6.42 6.48
N LEU A 63 1.54 -5.47 7.38
CA LEU A 63 2.83 -4.93 7.82
C LEU A 63 3.11 -5.42 9.22
N PHE A 64 4.24 -6.10 9.41
CA PHE A 64 4.67 -6.61 10.71
C PHE A 64 5.74 -5.67 11.29
N LEU A 65 5.49 -5.20 12.51
CA LEU A 65 6.36 -4.35 13.32
C LEU A 65 6.80 -5.14 14.56
N GLU A 66 7.69 -4.56 15.38
CA GLU A 66 8.26 -5.22 16.56
C GLU A 66 7.22 -5.80 17.51
N ASP A 67 6.21 -5.02 17.88
CA ASP A 67 5.19 -5.42 18.87
C ASP A 67 3.77 -5.52 18.30
N ASN A 68 3.59 -5.32 17.00
CA ASN A 68 2.26 -5.29 16.38
C ASN A 68 2.26 -5.63 14.89
N SER A 69 1.09 -5.91 14.33
CA SER A 69 0.86 -5.98 12.88
C SER A 69 -0.30 -5.08 12.48
N ILE A 70 -0.26 -4.58 11.25
CA ILE A 70 -1.29 -3.71 10.69
C ILE A 70 -1.71 -4.27 9.35
N ASP A 71 -3.01 -4.52 9.19
CA ASP A 71 -3.60 -4.90 7.91
C ASP A 71 -4.19 -3.67 7.24
N VAL A 72 -3.77 -3.42 6.01
CA VAL A 72 -4.16 -2.25 5.24
C VAL A 72 -4.77 -2.72 3.91
N PRO A 73 -6.05 -2.42 3.65
CA PRO A 73 -6.66 -2.78 2.37
C PRO A 73 -6.03 -1.98 1.23
N VAL A 74 -5.86 -2.62 0.08
CA VAL A 74 -5.27 -2.06 -1.13
C VAL A 74 -6.27 -2.23 -2.27
N GLY A 75 -6.75 -1.14 -2.85
CA GLY A 75 -7.71 -1.21 -3.95
C GLY A 75 -7.04 -1.61 -5.26
N LEU A 76 -7.59 -2.61 -5.95
CA LEU A 76 -7.12 -3.15 -7.23
C LEU A 76 -7.94 -2.63 -8.43
N ASP A 77 -9.01 -1.89 -8.15
CA ASP A 77 -10.00 -1.34 -9.09
C ASP A 77 -9.75 0.14 -9.41
N ASN A 78 -8.49 0.58 -9.30
CA ASN A 78 -8.06 1.96 -9.42
C ASN A 78 -8.63 2.95 -8.37
N VAL A 79 -9.29 2.46 -7.32
CA VAL A 79 -9.86 3.29 -6.24
C VAL A 79 -9.08 3.10 -4.93
N TYR A 80 -8.74 4.19 -4.24
CA TYR A 80 -8.05 4.11 -2.95
C TYR A 80 -8.94 3.50 -1.88
N ARG A 81 -8.40 2.54 -1.13
CA ARG A 81 -8.98 2.07 0.13
C ARG A 81 -8.40 2.88 1.26
N ILE A 82 -9.27 3.67 1.90
CA ILE A 82 -8.89 4.54 3.00
C ILE A 82 -9.19 3.81 4.30
N THR A 83 -8.16 3.62 5.12
CA THR A 83 -8.30 3.07 6.47
C THR A 83 -7.64 4.01 7.47
N ASP A 84 -8.21 4.11 8.66
CA ASP A 84 -7.59 4.81 9.78
C ASP A 84 -6.65 3.85 10.50
N ILE A 85 -5.37 4.21 10.58
CA ILE A 85 -4.37 3.41 11.29
C ILE A 85 -4.21 3.95 12.70
N GLU A 86 -4.56 3.12 13.67
CA GLU A 86 -4.27 3.33 15.09
C GLU A 86 -2.91 2.70 15.42
N ALA A 87 -1.83 3.46 15.24
CA ALA A 87 -0.49 3.01 15.63
C ALA A 87 -0.20 3.41 17.10
N PRO A 88 0.26 2.48 17.96
CA PRO A 88 0.62 2.82 19.33
C PRO A 88 1.90 3.67 19.36
N GLY A 89 1.73 5.00 19.41
CA GLY A 89 2.70 5.91 19.99
C GLY A 89 3.68 6.60 19.05
N TYR A 90 4.26 7.66 19.62
CA TYR A 90 5.11 8.69 19.01
C TYR A 90 6.46 8.15 18.51
N TRP A 91 6.46 7.50 17.35
CA TRP A 91 7.69 7.21 16.64
C TRP A 91 7.73 8.05 15.36
N TRP A 92 8.53 9.11 15.38
CA TRP A 92 8.85 9.97 14.23
C TRP A 92 9.58 9.22 13.11
N ASN A 93 9.82 7.91 13.29
CA ASN A 93 10.55 7.01 12.41
C ASN A 93 9.80 5.70 12.08
N VAL A 94 8.55 5.48 12.55
CA VAL A 94 7.80 4.24 12.22
C VAL A 94 6.79 4.52 11.10
N ALA A 95 6.79 3.60 10.15
CA ALA A 95 6.37 3.71 8.77
C ALA A 95 4.92 4.05 8.41
N LEU A 96 3.99 4.10 9.35
CA LEU A 96 2.64 4.61 9.11
C LEU A 96 2.27 5.49 10.30
N VAL A 97 2.06 6.76 10.01
CA VAL A 97 1.70 7.72 11.04
C VAL A 97 0.24 7.51 11.39
N GLU A 98 -0.10 7.64 12.67
CA GLU A 98 -1.49 7.62 13.15
C GLU A 98 -2.40 8.45 12.23
N GLY A 99 -3.53 7.88 11.83
CA GLY A 99 -4.52 8.54 11.00
C GLY A 99 -4.77 7.87 9.64
N PRO A 100 -5.48 8.58 8.73
CA PRO A 100 -5.97 7.96 7.52
C PRO A 100 -4.83 7.71 6.54
N VAL A 101 -4.82 6.51 5.97
CA VAL A 101 -4.00 6.16 4.82
C VAL A 101 -4.87 5.60 3.71
N GLY A 102 -4.58 5.99 2.48
CA GLY A 102 -5.24 5.49 1.27
C GLY A 102 -4.26 4.66 0.46
N LEU A 103 -4.58 3.38 0.21
CA LEU A 103 -3.77 2.52 -0.66
C LEU A 103 -4.53 2.10 -1.90
N ARG A 104 -3.80 2.10 -3.02
CA ARG A 104 -4.25 1.58 -4.32
C ARG A 104 -3.07 0.86 -4.96
N GLY A 105 -3.32 -0.33 -5.48
CA GLY A 105 -2.30 -1.18 -6.07
C GLY A 105 -2.62 -1.66 -7.47
N SER A 106 -1.59 -2.05 -8.19
CA SER A 106 -1.69 -2.66 -9.51
C SER A 106 -0.43 -3.47 -9.81
N TRP A 107 -0.59 -4.60 -10.49
CA TRP A 107 0.52 -5.27 -11.14
C TRP A 107 1.01 -4.44 -12.32
N LEU A 108 2.30 -4.09 -12.36
CA LEU A 108 2.90 -3.37 -13.49
C LEU A 108 3.29 -4.33 -14.62
N ASP A 109 3.63 -5.56 -14.25
CA ASP A 109 4.03 -6.68 -15.08
C ASP A 109 3.82 -8.00 -14.30
N GLU A 110 4.43 -9.09 -14.76
CA GLU A 110 4.23 -10.43 -14.19
C GLU A 110 4.86 -10.62 -12.80
N ASP A 111 5.84 -9.81 -12.40
CA ASP A 111 6.63 -10.01 -11.18
C ASP A 111 6.62 -8.80 -10.23
N THR A 112 6.07 -7.67 -10.66
CA THR A 112 6.12 -6.42 -9.91
C THR A 112 4.74 -5.91 -9.51
N PHE A 113 4.46 -5.95 -8.21
CA PHE A 113 3.28 -5.30 -7.62
C PHE A 113 3.62 -3.89 -7.14
N TYR A 114 2.82 -2.92 -7.57
CA TYR A 114 3.00 -1.51 -7.24
C TYR A 114 1.87 -1.00 -6.37
N ILE A 115 2.20 -0.21 -5.36
CA ILE A 115 1.25 0.47 -4.46
C ILE A 115 1.53 1.96 -4.45
N ASP A 116 0.49 2.75 -4.71
CA ASP A 116 0.42 4.19 -4.47
C ASP A 116 -0.22 4.43 -3.11
N MET A 117 0.45 5.20 -2.25
CA MET A 117 0.07 5.42 -0.87
C MET A 117 -0.16 6.92 -0.64
N LEU A 118 -1.33 7.27 -0.11
CA LEU A 118 -1.66 8.60 0.37
C LEU A 118 -1.70 8.59 1.90
N VAL A 119 -0.88 9.42 2.54
CA VAL A 119 -0.85 9.54 3.99
C VAL A 119 -1.44 10.90 4.37
N PHE A 120 -2.52 10.89 5.16
CA PHE A 120 -3.31 12.08 5.46
C PHE A 120 -2.98 12.75 6.81
N HIS A 121 -1.85 12.41 7.43
CA HIS A 121 -1.37 13.02 8.67
C HIS A 121 -0.56 14.32 8.45
N HIS A 122 -0.34 15.15 9.49
CA HIS A 122 0.27 16.51 9.60
C HIS A 122 1.00 17.15 8.40
N ARG A 123 1.69 16.37 7.56
CA ARG A 123 2.14 16.75 6.23
C ARG A 123 1.63 15.71 5.23
N HIS A 124 0.51 16.01 4.57
CA HIS A 124 0.00 15.19 3.47
C HIS A 124 1.14 14.89 2.50
N HIS A 125 1.41 13.61 2.29
CA HIS A 125 2.43 13.17 1.35
C HIS A 125 1.94 11.94 0.63
N SER A 126 2.45 11.76 -0.59
CA SER A 126 2.33 10.50 -1.31
C SER A 126 3.64 9.74 -1.21
N SER A 127 3.54 8.43 -1.17
CA SER A 127 4.67 7.51 -1.25
C SER A 127 4.30 6.38 -2.19
N THR A 128 5.30 5.73 -2.76
CA THR A 128 5.06 4.57 -3.61
C THR A 128 5.90 3.42 -3.15
N LEU A 129 5.34 2.23 -3.18
CA LEU A 129 6.02 0.98 -2.90
C LEU A 129 5.96 0.11 -4.16
N SER A 130 7.13 -0.27 -4.67
CA SER A 130 7.26 -1.26 -5.74
C SER A 130 7.85 -2.52 -5.14
N MET A 131 7.21 -3.66 -5.33
CA MET A 131 7.64 -4.97 -4.84
C MET A 131 7.88 -5.86 -6.05
N ASN A 132 9.13 -6.22 -6.31
CA ASN A 132 9.49 -7.18 -7.34
C ASN A 132 9.77 -8.53 -6.67
N PHE A 133 9.10 -9.58 -7.13
CA PHE A 133 9.19 -10.92 -6.56
C PHE A 133 10.03 -11.83 -7.46
N GLU A 134 11.07 -12.43 -6.90
CA GLU A 134 11.94 -13.38 -7.60
C GLU A 134 12.18 -14.62 -6.72
N GLY A 135 11.46 -15.71 -7.01
CA GLY A 135 11.51 -16.93 -6.20
C GLY A 135 11.07 -16.67 -4.76
N ASP A 136 11.99 -16.88 -3.81
CA ASP A 136 11.76 -16.68 -2.38
C ASP A 136 12.13 -15.25 -1.92
N GLU A 137 12.55 -14.37 -2.83
CA GLU A 137 12.96 -13.01 -2.50
C GLU A 137 11.92 -11.98 -2.95
N VAL A 138 11.81 -10.89 -2.19
CA VAL A 138 11.11 -9.66 -2.60
C VAL A 138 12.05 -8.48 -2.47
N THR A 139 12.24 -7.74 -3.56
CA THR A 139 12.94 -6.45 -3.53
C THR A 139 11.92 -5.33 -3.50
N MET A 140 11.95 -4.54 -2.44
CA MET A 140 11.08 -3.39 -2.24
C MET A 140 11.81 -2.09 -2.55
N THR A 141 11.17 -1.24 -3.35
CA THR A 141 11.60 0.14 -3.55
C THR A 141 10.53 1.08 -3.03
N ILE A 142 10.86 1.84 -2.00
CA ILE A 142 9.94 2.81 -1.38
C ILE A 142 10.40 4.22 -1.73
N ARG A 143 9.53 4.98 -2.39
CA ARG A 143 9.82 6.36 -2.80
C ARG A 143 8.89 7.33 -2.12
N LYS A 144 9.43 8.19 -1.26
CA LYS A 144 8.68 9.29 -0.64
C LYS A 144 8.57 10.45 -1.63
N ARG A 145 7.37 10.96 -1.87
CA ARG A 145 7.10 12.12 -2.76
C ARG A 145 6.73 13.34 -1.91
N TYR A 146 7.70 13.91 -1.21
CA TYR A 146 7.63 15.25 -0.60
C TYR A 146 8.80 16.13 -1.10
N TYR A 147 8.92 17.37 -0.58
CA TYR A 147 9.88 18.41 -1.01
C TYR A 147 11.36 17.95 -1.12
N GLN A 148 11.73 16.80 -0.56
CA GLN A 148 12.97 16.08 -0.89
C GLN A 148 12.61 14.61 -1.11
N SER A 149 12.65 14.13 -2.35
CA SER A 149 12.35 12.73 -2.65
C SER A 149 13.48 11.83 -2.15
N THR A 150 13.20 10.95 -1.20
CA THR A 150 14.10 9.86 -0.82
C THR A 150 13.62 8.56 -1.45
N THR A 151 14.56 7.69 -1.78
CA THR A 151 14.29 6.32 -2.23
C THR A 151 15.02 5.38 -1.28
N ASP A 152 14.28 4.46 -0.68
CA ASP A 152 14.82 3.39 0.14
C ASP A 152 14.65 2.06 -0.60
N HIS A 153 15.65 1.20 -0.51
CA HIS A 153 15.60 -0.16 -1.03
C HIS A 153 15.64 -1.12 0.15
N VAL A 154 14.74 -2.10 0.17
CA VAL A 154 14.63 -3.08 1.25
C VAL A 154 14.50 -4.46 0.64
N LEU A 155 15.35 -5.39 1.05
CA LEU A 155 15.26 -6.80 0.66
C LEU A 155 14.43 -7.57 1.68
N GLY A 156 13.57 -8.46 1.19
CA GLY A 156 12.82 -9.42 1.98
C GLY A 156 13.03 -10.83 1.51
N ILE A 157 13.07 -11.78 2.44
CA ILE A 157 13.22 -13.21 2.17
C ILE A 157 12.00 -13.95 2.74
N LEU A 158 11.44 -14.86 1.96
CA LEU A 158 10.32 -15.69 2.34
C LEU A 158 10.64 -16.44 3.63
N GLN A 159 9.72 -16.39 4.59
CA GLN A 159 9.81 -17.16 5.81
C GLN A 159 9.33 -18.59 5.55
N GLU A 160 10.21 -19.58 5.76
CA GLU A 160 9.91 -21.02 5.69
C GLU A 160 8.82 -21.46 6.69
#